data_AF-A0A1F4YM62-F1
#
_entry.id   AF-A0A1F4YM62-F1
#
_cell.length_a   1.000
_cell.length_b   1.000
_cell.length_c   1.000
_cell.angle_alpha   90.00
_cell.angle_beta   90.00
_cell.angle_gamma   90.00
#
_symmetry.space_group_name_H-M   'P 1'
#
loop_
_entity.id
_entity.type
_entity.pdbx_description
1 polymer ?
#
loop_
_entity_poly.entity_id
_entity_poly.type
_entity_poly.pdbx_seq_one_letter_code
_entity_poly.pdbx_strand_id
1 'polypeptide(L)'
;MDYRILQLVYEHRFLNTELLWHLLKSEAEGEQSEYKLGRDGKKRPAQYGFGMKALYKHLLRLSEAKYLQRQQLIDLPIGGSHGVPRAAYGLGIKSAPVIAERTGTAVQYIKNIIDANRVKSLFLRHALDIARFRATLELACNDSGGKLRLIFWEQGQGLRDYAVGQNESGGTERFPVNPDAFFGIQVRDKGNASYFLEMDRGTMPVISKKDRPDIRKKVFGYMHYRKSGKYREKYYYGFLPNGQPSGLYINRPDDENTAIEQNEFLQPIKGFSVVLVVPGKLHKTKFVSGRIENVLSSFPFFGKGFASTSLFWLTTPEAYDIENPESILGNIWITPNPEKPMQSLIE
;
A
#
# COMPACT_ATOMS: atom_id res chain seq x y z
N MET A 1 11.52 -6.68 -24.45
CA MET A 1 11.55 -7.11 -23.04
C MET A 1 10.61 -6.19 -22.30
N ASP A 2 9.55 -6.70 -21.67
CA ASP A 2 8.51 -5.87 -21.03
C ASP A 2 9.00 -5.33 -19.69
N TYR A 3 9.87 -4.32 -19.76
CA TYR A 3 10.39 -3.62 -18.60
C TYR A 3 9.28 -3.15 -17.66
N ARG A 4 8.14 -2.71 -18.22
CA ARG A 4 7.00 -2.21 -17.43
C ARG A 4 6.45 -3.24 -16.45
N ILE A 5 6.32 -4.51 -16.85
CA ILE A 5 5.88 -5.58 -15.94
C ILE A 5 6.87 -5.71 -14.78
N LEU A 6 8.18 -5.69 -15.06
CA LEU A 6 9.20 -5.79 -14.01
C LEU A 6 9.19 -4.57 -13.09
N GLN A 7 8.97 -3.38 -13.64
CA GLN A 7 8.85 -2.13 -12.89
C GLN A 7 7.64 -2.17 -11.95
N LEU A 8 6.46 -2.55 -12.45
CA LEU A 8 5.25 -2.69 -11.63
C LEU A 8 5.45 -3.69 -10.48
N VAL A 9 6.06 -4.85 -10.76
CA VAL A 9 6.37 -5.85 -9.74
C VAL A 9 7.43 -5.34 -8.75
N TYR A 10 8.41 -4.56 -9.20
CA TYR A 10 9.38 -3.93 -8.31
C TYR A 10 8.72 -2.94 -7.35
N GLU A 11 7.87 -2.06 -7.87
CA GLU A 11 7.14 -1.04 -7.13
C GLU A 11 6.19 -1.68 -6.11
N HIS A 12 5.40 -2.67 -6.54
CA HIS A 12 4.36 -3.29 -5.72
C HIS A 12 4.84 -4.48 -4.88
N ARG A 13 6.13 -4.87 -5.00
CA ARG A 13 6.76 -6.08 -4.45
C ARG A 13 6.22 -7.38 -5.05
N PHE A 14 4.91 -7.56 -5.01
CA PHE A 14 4.18 -8.71 -5.52
C PHE A 14 2.92 -8.28 -6.23
N LEU A 15 2.63 -8.90 -7.37
CA LEU A 15 1.36 -8.73 -8.08
C LEU A 15 0.83 -10.08 -8.54
N ASN A 16 -0.48 -10.21 -8.61
CA ASN A 16 -1.11 -11.31 -9.34
C ASN A 16 -1.47 -10.84 -10.77
N THR A 17 -1.93 -11.76 -11.62
CA THR A 17 -2.28 -11.44 -13.01
C THR A 17 -3.39 -10.39 -13.13
N GLU A 18 -4.36 -10.39 -12.23
CA GLU A 18 -5.49 -9.46 -12.22
C GLU A 18 -5.01 -8.02 -11.92
N LEU A 19 -4.26 -7.83 -10.84
CA LEU A 19 -3.69 -6.52 -10.48
C LEU A 19 -2.80 -5.97 -11.60
N LEU A 20 -1.92 -6.81 -12.16
CA LEU A 20 -1.07 -6.43 -13.29
C LEU A 20 -1.89 -6.00 -14.51
N TRP A 21 -2.99 -6.69 -14.80
CA TRP A 21 -3.84 -6.36 -15.93
C TRP A 21 -4.48 -4.98 -15.78
N HIS A 22 -5.03 -4.66 -14.62
CA HIS A 22 -5.62 -3.35 -14.36
C HIS A 22 -4.59 -2.22 -14.47
N LEU A 23 -3.41 -2.40 -13.86
CA LEU A 23 -2.32 -1.41 -13.89
C LEU A 23 -1.79 -1.17 -15.31
N LEU A 24 -1.64 -2.23 -16.11
CA LEU A 24 -1.20 -2.10 -17.51
C LEU A 24 -2.28 -1.50 -18.42
N LYS A 25 -3.56 -1.77 -18.12
CA LYS A 25 -4.69 -1.27 -18.92
C LYS A 25 -4.86 0.24 -18.77
N SER A 26 -4.81 0.78 -17.55
CA SER A 26 -5.02 2.21 -17.31
C SER A 26 -3.99 3.09 -18.03
N GLU A 27 -2.75 2.64 -18.15
CA GLU A 27 -1.71 3.38 -18.88
C GLU A 27 -1.97 3.43 -20.38
N ALA A 28 -2.44 2.33 -20.96
CA ALA A 28 -2.74 2.25 -22.39
C ALA A 28 -3.94 3.12 -22.81
N GLU A 29 -4.81 3.46 -21.85
CA GLU A 29 -5.95 4.38 -22.04
C GLU A 29 -5.54 5.85 -21.85
N GLY A 30 -4.52 6.13 -21.05
CA GLY A 30 -4.00 7.48 -20.79
C GLY A 30 -3.03 8.01 -21.85
N GLU A 31 -2.20 7.14 -22.43
CA GLU A 31 -1.45 7.46 -23.65
C GLU A 31 -2.41 7.35 -24.84
N GLN A 32 -2.38 8.28 -25.79
CA GLN A 32 -3.05 8.12 -27.10
C GLN A 32 -2.40 6.94 -27.83
N SER A 33 -2.69 5.71 -27.40
CA SER A 33 -2.00 4.54 -27.88
C SER A 33 -2.40 4.35 -29.34
N GLU A 34 -1.42 4.50 -30.23
CA GLU A 34 -1.60 4.18 -31.64
C GLU A 34 -2.19 2.78 -31.74
N TYR A 35 -3.36 2.63 -32.35
CA TYR A 35 -3.91 1.31 -32.60
C TYR A 35 -3.19 0.71 -33.81
N LYS A 36 -2.48 -0.41 -33.63
CA LYS A 36 -1.95 -1.21 -34.73
C LYS A 36 -3.00 -2.21 -35.19
N LEU A 37 -3.17 -2.32 -36.51
CA LEU A 37 -3.99 -3.35 -37.11
C LEU A 37 -3.29 -4.71 -36.95
N GLY A 38 -3.95 -5.66 -36.29
CA GLY A 38 -3.49 -7.03 -36.23
C GLY A 38 -3.52 -7.72 -37.59
N ARG A 39 -2.82 -8.86 -37.72
CA ARG A 39 -2.89 -9.72 -38.93
C ARG A 39 -4.31 -10.22 -39.22
N ASP A 40 -5.18 -10.22 -38.22
CA ASP A 40 -6.62 -10.55 -38.30
C ASP A 40 -7.52 -9.33 -38.56
N GLY A 41 -6.95 -8.18 -38.91
CA GLY A 41 -7.68 -6.95 -39.21
C GLY A 41 -8.21 -6.19 -37.98
N LYS A 42 -8.04 -6.73 -36.76
CA LYS A 42 -8.53 -6.10 -35.53
C LYS A 42 -7.55 -5.02 -35.06
N LYS A 43 -8.05 -3.80 -34.82
CA LYS A 43 -7.30 -2.73 -34.15
C LYS A 43 -6.96 -3.15 -32.72
N ARG A 44 -5.68 -3.08 -32.35
CA ARG A 44 -5.18 -3.36 -31.00
C ARG A 44 -4.25 -2.21 -30.58
N PRO A 45 -4.25 -1.78 -29.31
CA PRO A 45 -3.24 -0.85 -28.81
C PRO A 45 -1.83 -1.33 -29.19
N ALA A 46 -1.00 -0.45 -29.75
CA ALA A 46 0.32 -0.81 -30.29
C ALA A 46 1.26 -1.42 -29.23
N GLN A 47 1.09 -1.04 -27.97
CA GLN A 47 1.97 -1.48 -26.89
C GLN A 47 1.37 -2.61 -26.03
N TYR A 48 0.05 -2.66 -25.79
CA TYR A 48 -0.54 -3.68 -24.88
C TYR A 48 -1.96 -4.13 -25.25
N GLY A 49 -2.18 -4.55 -26.50
CA GLY A 49 -3.42 -5.23 -26.92
C GLY A 49 -3.61 -6.66 -26.40
N PHE A 50 -3.40 -6.90 -25.10
CA PHE A 50 -3.44 -8.24 -24.51
C PHE A 50 -4.63 -8.42 -23.58
N GLY A 51 -5.58 -9.28 -23.97
CA GLY A 51 -6.51 -9.87 -23.01
C GLY A 51 -5.76 -10.71 -21.97
N MET A 52 -6.41 -10.98 -20.83
CA MET A 52 -5.83 -11.73 -19.69
C MET A 52 -5.07 -13.00 -20.08
N LYS A 53 -5.54 -13.77 -21.07
CA LYS A 53 -4.88 -14.99 -21.57
C LYS A 53 -3.47 -14.73 -22.11
N ALA A 54 -3.27 -13.60 -22.77
CA ALA A 54 -1.99 -13.28 -23.38
C ALA A 54 -1.01 -12.69 -22.36
N LEU A 55 -1.50 -11.86 -21.42
CA LEU A 55 -0.71 -11.45 -20.26
C LEU A 55 -0.20 -12.67 -19.49
N TYR A 56 -1.07 -13.65 -19.22
CA TYR A 56 -0.67 -14.89 -18.56
C TYR A 56 0.47 -15.63 -19.29
N LYS A 57 0.38 -15.80 -20.61
CA LYS A 57 1.45 -16.41 -21.42
C LYS A 57 2.74 -15.61 -21.33
N HIS A 58 2.66 -14.28 -21.28
CA HIS A 58 3.83 -13.42 -21.13
C HIS A 58 4.48 -13.61 -19.74
N LEU A 59 3.69 -13.57 -18.67
CA LEU A 59 4.17 -13.77 -17.30
C LEU A 59 4.82 -15.15 -17.12
N LEU A 60 4.28 -16.18 -17.78
CA LEU A 60 4.90 -17.52 -17.81
C LEU A 60 6.30 -17.47 -18.43
N ARG A 61 6.45 -16.86 -19.61
CA ARG A 61 7.76 -16.71 -20.28
C ARG A 61 8.77 -15.93 -19.44
N LEU A 62 8.35 -14.82 -18.82
CA LEU A 62 9.23 -14.04 -17.92
C LEU A 62 9.65 -14.85 -16.70
N SER A 63 8.76 -15.69 -16.17
CA SER A 63 9.07 -16.59 -15.06
C SER A 63 10.04 -17.71 -15.48
N GLU A 64 9.81 -18.36 -16.63
CA GLU A 64 10.71 -19.39 -17.18
C GLU A 64 12.11 -18.82 -17.45
N ALA A 65 12.17 -17.59 -17.95
CA ALA A 65 13.42 -16.86 -18.17
C ALA A 65 14.08 -16.34 -16.87
N LYS A 66 13.45 -16.53 -15.70
CA LYS A 66 13.91 -16.11 -14.36
C LYS A 66 13.96 -14.59 -14.12
N TYR A 67 13.21 -13.81 -14.90
CA TYR A 67 12.98 -12.38 -14.63
C TYR A 67 11.87 -12.16 -13.60
N LEU A 68 10.91 -13.07 -13.52
CA LEU A 68 9.92 -13.12 -12.46
C LEU A 68 10.08 -14.42 -11.65
N GLN A 69 9.76 -14.34 -10.36
CA GLN A 69 9.56 -15.50 -9.52
C GLN A 69 8.06 -15.74 -9.36
N ARG A 70 7.57 -16.86 -9.90
CA ARG A 70 6.17 -17.27 -9.78
C ARG A 70 5.96 -18.08 -8.51
N GLN A 71 4.99 -17.68 -7.69
CA GLN A 71 4.58 -18.39 -6.48
C GLN A 71 3.11 -18.79 -6.58
N GLN A 72 2.80 -20.06 -6.33
CA GLN A 72 1.44 -20.57 -6.40
C GLN A 72 0.66 -20.23 -5.11
N LEU A 73 -0.54 -19.69 -5.27
CA LEU A 73 -1.48 -19.43 -4.17
C LEU A 73 -2.36 -20.66 -3.96
N ILE A 74 -1.80 -21.67 -3.29
CA ILE A 74 -2.40 -23.01 -3.11
C ILE A 74 -3.68 -23.04 -2.27
N ASP A 75 -3.94 -21.96 -1.54
CA ASP A 75 -4.99 -21.86 -0.53
C ASP A 75 -6.20 -21.01 -1.00
N LEU A 76 -6.15 -20.48 -2.23
CA LEU A 76 -7.30 -19.84 -2.86
C LEU A 76 -8.11 -20.90 -3.60
N PRO A 77 -9.45 -20.93 -3.45
CA PRO A 77 -10.28 -21.82 -4.24
C PRO A 77 -10.01 -21.55 -5.72
N ILE A 78 -9.88 -22.63 -6.50
CA ILE A 78 -9.80 -22.56 -7.96
C ILE A 78 -11.17 -22.05 -8.42
N GLY A 79 -11.31 -20.73 -8.57
CA GLY A 79 -12.56 -20.11 -9.01
C GLY A 79 -13.01 -20.65 -10.36
N GLY A 80 -14.34 -20.73 -10.56
CA GLY A 80 -15.00 -21.42 -11.69
C GLY A 80 -14.63 -20.96 -13.11
N SER A 81 -13.90 -19.87 -13.26
CA SER A 81 -13.34 -19.43 -14.54
C SER A 81 -11.92 -19.97 -14.73
N HIS A 82 -11.85 -21.20 -15.26
CA HIS A 82 -10.67 -21.82 -15.88
C HIS A 82 -9.49 -22.13 -14.94
N GLY A 83 -9.58 -23.20 -14.13
CA GLY A 83 -8.53 -24.20 -13.80
C GLY A 83 -7.04 -23.83 -13.64
N VAL A 84 -6.67 -22.55 -13.62
CA VAL A 84 -5.29 -22.06 -13.60
C VAL A 84 -5.01 -21.63 -12.18
N PRO A 85 -4.01 -22.23 -11.51
CA PRO A 85 -3.62 -21.80 -10.17
C PRO A 85 -3.33 -20.31 -10.17
N ARG A 86 -4.03 -19.56 -9.29
CA ARG A 86 -3.71 -18.15 -9.05
C ARG A 86 -2.25 -18.07 -8.61
N ALA A 87 -1.48 -17.24 -9.28
CA ALA A 87 -0.07 -17.06 -8.98
C ALA A 87 0.20 -15.61 -8.61
N ALA A 88 1.08 -15.43 -7.64
CA ALA A 88 1.74 -14.16 -7.40
C ALA A 88 3.09 -14.15 -8.11
N TYR A 89 3.49 -12.98 -8.57
CA TYR A 89 4.74 -12.74 -9.27
C TYR A 89 5.54 -11.73 -8.45
N GLY A 90 6.72 -12.14 -8.01
CA GLY A 90 7.76 -11.27 -7.49
C GLY A 90 8.91 -11.13 -8.49
N LEU A 91 9.89 -10.29 -8.18
CA LEU A 91 11.11 -10.18 -8.98
C LEU A 91 11.91 -11.48 -8.94
N GLY A 92 12.39 -11.91 -10.11
CA GLY A 92 13.31 -13.05 -10.26
C GLY A 92 14.77 -12.61 -10.32
N ILE A 93 15.70 -13.56 -10.15
CA ILE A 93 17.15 -13.27 -10.05
C ILE A 93 17.72 -12.45 -11.23
N LYS A 94 17.16 -12.59 -12.44
CA LYS A 94 17.66 -11.86 -13.62
C LYS A 94 17.10 -10.44 -13.74
N SER A 95 16.11 -10.05 -12.93
CA SER A 95 15.56 -8.69 -13.00
C SER A 95 16.46 -7.64 -12.36
N ALA A 96 17.31 -8.02 -11.40
CA ALA A 96 18.13 -7.08 -10.64
C ALA A 96 18.96 -6.12 -11.51
N PRO A 97 19.80 -6.58 -12.48
CA PRO A 97 20.55 -5.66 -13.33
C PRO A 97 19.64 -4.78 -14.20
N VAL A 98 18.52 -5.32 -14.68
CA VAL A 98 17.58 -4.62 -15.58
C VAL A 98 16.83 -3.50 -14.86
N ILE A 99 16.40 -3.76 -13.62
CA ILE A 99 15.76 -2.74 -12.77
C ILE A 99 16.79 -1.69 -12.35
N ALA A 100 18.00 -2.11 -11.97
CA ALA A 100 19.07 -1.19 -11.56
C ALA A 100 19.43 -0.20 -12.66
N GLU A 101 19.67 -0.70 -13.87
CA GLU A 101 20.00 0.12 -15.05
C GLU A 101 18.95 1.20 -15.31
N ARG A 102 17.67 0.86 -15.15
CA ARG A 102 16.56 1.73 -15.52
C ARG A 102 16.12 2.70 -14.43
N THR A 103 16.30 2.32 -13.18
CA THR A 103 15.87 3.14 -12.02
C THR A 103 17.04 3.89 -11.37
N GLY A 104 18.28 3.56 -11.75
CA GLY A 104 19.48 4.03 -11.04
C GLY A 104 19.65 3.41 -9.65
N THR A 105 18.80 2.45 -9.26
CA THR A 105 18.86 1.82 -7.94
C THR A 105 20.03 0.84 -7.86
N ALA A 106 20.72 0.80 -6.72
CA ALA A 106 21.81 -0.14 -6.50
C ALA A 106 21.35 -1.60 -6.67
N VAL A 107 22.08 -2.37 -7.49
CA VAL A 107 21.78 -3.79 -7.76
C VAL A 107 21.62 -4.60 -6.48
N GLN A 108 22.44 -4.33 -5.45
CA GLN A 108 22.39 -5.05 -4.18
C GLN A 108 21.06 -4.83 -3.43
N TYR A 109 20.50 -3.63 -3.48
CA TYR A 109 19.20 -3.35 -2.89
C TYR A 109 18.10 -4.18 -3.57
N ILE A 110 18.12 -4.28 -4.90
CA ILE A 110 17.16 -5.09 -5.65
C ILE A 110 17.34 -6.59 -5.37
N LYS A 111 18.58 -7.06 -5.21
CA LYS A 111 18.86 -8.44 -4.76
C LYS A 111 18.25 -8.73 -3.39
N ASN A 112 18.39 -7.81 -2.43
CA ASN A 112 17.79 -7.95 -1.11
C ASN A 112 16.26 -8.10 -1.18
N ILE A 113 15.61 -7.37 -2.12
CA ILE A 113 14.16 -7.53 -2.38
C ILE A 113 13.85 -8.92 -2.95
N ILE A 114 14.63 -9.39 -3.92
CA ILE A 114 14.46 -10.73 -4.52
C ILE A 114 14.63 -11.83 -3.46
N ASP A 115 15.61 -11.70 -2.57
CA ASP A 115 15.83 -12.66 -1.50
C ASP A 115 14.68 -12.64 -0.48
N ALA A 116 14.20 -11.44 -0.16
CA ALA A 116 13.01 -11.25 0.67
C ALA A 116 11.73 -11.81 0.04
N ASN A 117 11.69 -12.08 -1.27
CA ASN A 117 10.51 -12.67 -1.91
C ASN A 117 10.30 -14.15 -1.55
N ARG A 118 11.27 -14.85 -0.93
CA ARG A 118 11.16 -16.26 -0.54
C ARG A 118 10.32 -16.45 0.74
N VAL A 119 9.08 -15.95 0.73
CA VAL A 119 8.18 -15.97 1.89
C VAL A 119 7.19 -17.14 1.85
N LYS A 120 6.67 -17.51 3.02
CA LYS A 120 5.56 -18.47 3.15
C LYS A 120 4.25 -17.87 2.60
N SER A 121 3.31 -18.71 2.17
CA SER A 121 2.03 -18.30 1.56
C SER A 121 1.24 -17.25 2.36
N LEU A 122 1.24 -17.32 3.69
CA LEU A 122 0.54 -16.36 4.55
C LEU A 122 1.07 -14.93 4.39
N PHE A 123 2.38 -14.75 4.23
CA PHE A 123 3.01 -13.45 3.98
C PHE A 123 2.74 -12.96 2.56
N LEU A 124 2.66 -13.88 1.60
CA LEU A 124 2.38 -13.55 0.21
C LEU A 124 0.99 -12.94 0.05
N ARG A 125 -0.02 -13.50 0.73
CA ARG A 125 -1.37 -12.93 0.73
C ARG A 125 -1.40 -11.53 1.35
N HIS A 126 -0.66 -11.32 2.44
CA HIS A 126 -0.52 -9.99 3.05
C HIS A 126 0.12 -8.98 2.12
N ALA A 127 1.20 -9.37 1.44
CA ALA A 127 1.81 -8.53 0.42
C ALA A 127 0.86 -8.22 -0.74
N LEU A 128 0.04 -9.19 -1.18
CA LEU A 128 -0.97 -8.98 -2.22
C LEU A 128 -2.12 -8.08 -1.78
N ASP A 129 -2.54 -8.15 -0.52
CA ASP A 129 -3.59 -7.27 0.03
C ASP A 129 -3.08 -5.81 0.07
N ILE A 130 -1.83 -5.60 0.47
CA ILE A 130 -1.17 -4.28 0.38
C ILE A 130 -1.03 -3.82 -1.07
N ALA A 131 -0.60 -4.71 -1.98
CA ALA A 131 -0.42 -4.38 -3.38
C ALA A 131 -1.76 -4.04 -4.07
N ARG A 132 -2.84 -4.75 -3.72
CA ARG A 132 -4.20 -4.43 -4.18
C ARG A 132 -4.62 -3.04 -3.70
N PHE A 133 -4.46 -2.77 -2.39
CA PHE A 133 -4.77 -1.44 -1.84
C PHE A 133 -4.04 -0.33 -2.60
N ARG A 134 -2.72 -0.50 -2.80
CA ARG A 134 -1.89 0.44 -3.56
C ARG A 134 -2.40 0.62 -4.99
N ALA A 135 -2.59 -0.48 -5.70
CA ALA A 135 -3.00 -0.45 -7.10
C ALA A 135 -4.37 0.24 -7.27
N THR A 136 -5.33 -0.09 -6.41
CA THR A 136 -6.65 0.58 -6.40
C THR A 136 -6.50 2.08 -6.14
N LEU A 137 -5.65 2.49 -5.19
CA LEU A 137 -5.42 3.92 -4.91
C LEU A 137 -4.74 4.66 -6.07
N GLU A 138 -3.74 4.04 -6.71
CA GLU A 138 -3.04 4.60 -7.88
C GLU A 138 -4.02 4.80 -9.04
N LEU A 139 -4.81 3.77 -9.36
CA LEU A 139 -5.84 3.84 -10.39
C LEU A 139 -6.87 4.92 -10.08
N ALA A 140 -7.36 5.02 -8.84
CA ALA A 140 -8.29 6.06 -8.43
C ALA A 140 -7.70 7.48 -8.57
N CYS A 141 -6.40 7.64 -8.32
CA CYS A 141 -5.72 8.91 -8.54
C CYS A 141 -5.61 9.24 -10.04
N ASN A 142 -5.28 8.25 -10.88
CA ASN A 142 -5.22 8.42 -12.33
C ASN A 142 -6.58 8.80 -12.91
N ASP A 143 -7.65 8.11 -12.49
CA ASP A 143 -9.02 8.33 -12.95
C ASP A 143 -9.62 9.66 -12.47
N SER A 144 -8.99 10.30 -11.48
CA SER A 144 -9.45 11.57 -10.92
C SER A 144 -9.31 12.78 -11.86
N GLY A 145 -8.63 12.64 -13.00
CA GLY A 145 -8.33 13.75 -13.91
C GLY A 145 -7.40 14.80 -13.28
N GLY A 146 -6.48 14.37 -12.42
CA GLY A 146 -5.53 15.23 -11.71
C GLY A 146 -6.13 16.03 -10.55
N LYS A 147 -7.34 15.68 -10.09
CA LYS A 147 -7.89 16.21 -8.83
C LYS A 147 -7.20 15.60 -7.61
N LEU A 148 -6.70 14.39 -7.77
CA LEU A 148 -6.01 13.61 -6.75
C LEU A 148 -4.67 13.14 -7.31
N ARG A 149 -3.63 13.19 -6.48
CA ARG A 149 -2.30 12.68 -6.82
C ARG A 149 -1.73 11.87 -5.67
N LEU A 150 -1.20 10.69 -5.95
CA LEU A 150 -0.35 9.98 -5.02
C LEU A 150 1.03 10.68 -5.01
N ILE A 151 1.40 11.27 -3.87
CA ILE A 151 2.64 12.05 -3.71
C ILE A 151 3.81 11.11 -3.41
N PHE A 152 3.59 10.13 -2.55
CA PHE A 152 4.59 9.12 -2.23
C PHE A 152 3.93 7.82 -1.79
N TRP A 153 4.69 6.74 -1.92
CA TRP A 153 4.37 5.44 -1.37
C TRP A 153 5.68 4.77 -0.95
N GLU A 154 5.76 4.33 0.30
CA GLU A 154 6.92 3.64 0.85
C GLU A 154 6.49 2.38 1.61
N GLN A 155 7.33 1.34 1.56
CA GLN A 155 7.15 0.09 2.28
C GLN A 155 8.47 -0.49 2.76
N GLY A 156 8.44 -1.12 3.93
CA GLY A 156 9.50 -1.98 4.42
C GLY A 156 10.25 -1.42 5.61
N GLN A 157 11.48 -1.87 5.80
CA GLN A 157 12.23 -1.73 7.06
C GLN A 157 12.48 -0.27 7.46
N GLY A 158 12.62 0.64 6.49
CA GLY A 158 12.88 2.06 6.75
C GLY A 158 11.76 2.75 7.55
N LEU A 159 10.54 2.21 7.52
CA LEU A 159 9.40 2.78 8.24
C LEU A 159 9.39 2.39 9.74
N ARG A 160 10.18 1.40 10.15
CA ARG A 160 10.21 0.92 11.53
C ARG A 160 10.71 2.00 12.49
N ASP A 161 10.01 2.14 13.60
CA ASP A 161 10.33 3.06 14.67
C ASP A 161 9.71 2.60 16.00
N TYR A 162 9.89 3.41 17.03
CA TYR A 162 9.30 3.23 18.34
C TYR A 162 8.87 4.56 18.96
N ALA A 163 7.71 4.52 19.60
CA ALA A 163 7.26 5.57 20.50
C ALA A 163 7.49 5.15 21.95
N VAL A 164 7.81 6.11 22.81
CA VAL A 164 7.84 5.92 24.27
C VAL A 164 6.63 6.65 24.82
N GLY A 165 5.87 5.98 25.68
CA GLY A 165 4.69 6.58 26.30
C GLY A 165 4.19 5.76 27.48
N GLN A 166 3.11 6.24 28.11
CA GLN A 166 2.50 5.53 29.22
C GLN A 166 1.63 4.36 28.74
N ASN A 167 1.69 3.25 29.46
CA ASN A 167 0.79 2.10 29.33
C ASN A 167 -0.45 2.27 30.24
N GLU A 168 -1.33 1.27 30.25
CA GLU A 168 -2.58 1.31 31.04
C GLU A 168 -2.36 1.44 32.54
N SER A 169 -1.26 0.89 33.06
CA SER A 169 -0.88 0.99 34.47
C SER A 169 -0.17 2.30 34.82
N GLY A 170 -0.05 3.23 33.86
CA GLY A 170 0.68 4.50 34.02
C GLY A 170 2.21 4.37 33.93
N GLY A 171 2.73 3.15 33.71
CA GLY A 171 4.16 2.90 33.54
C GLY A 171 4.66 3.30 32.15
N THR A 172 5.93 3.66 32.05
CA THR A 172 6.56 3.97 30.75
C THR A 172 6.83 2.68 29.98
N GLU A 173 6.35 2.60 28.74
CA GLU A 173 6.53 1.47 27.83
C GLU A 173 6.99 1.97 26.45
N ARG A 174 7.76 1.12 25.76
CA ARG A 174 8.20 1.35 24.39
C ARG A 174 7.25 0.60 23.43
N PHE A 175 6.56 1.35 22.59
CA PHE A 175 5.60 0.82 21.63
C PHE A 175 6.21 0.78 20.22
N PRO A 176 6.13 -0.35 19.50
CA PRO A 176 6.60 -0.43 18.13
C PRO A 176 5.68 0.37 17.19
N VAL A 177 6.28 1.08 16.24
CA VAL A 177 5.64 1.75 15.11
C VAL A 177 6.19 1.10 13.86
N ASN A 178 5.45 0.16 13.28
CA ASN A 178 5.89 -0.62 12.13
C ASN A 178 4.71 -0.76 11.15
N PRO A 179 4.39 0.32 10.43
CA PRO A 179 3.34 0.30 9.42
C PRO A 179 3.70 -0.66 8.28
N ASP A 180 2.68 -1.21 7.63
CA ASP A 180 2.86 -2.01 6.43
C ASP A 180 3.27 -1.13 5.23
N ALA A 181 2.72 0.08 5.16
CA ALA A 181 3.11 1.10 4.19
C ALA A 181 2.93 2.52 4.75
N PHE A 182 3.59 3.50 4.13
CA PHE A 182 3.35 4.92 4.38
C PHE A 182 3.15 5.63 3.05
N PHE A 183 2.05 6.36 2.91
CA PHE A 183 1.71 7.03 1.66
C PHE A 183 1.15 8.42 1.89
N GLY A 184 1.25 9.27 0.87
CA GLY A 184 0.72 10.62 0.87
C GLY A 184 -0.13 10.87 -0.36
N ILE A 185 -1.28 11.52 -0.17
CA ILE A 185 -2.13 11.97 -1.26
C ILE A 185 -2.24 13.49 -1.22
N GLN A 186 -2.30 14.08 -2.41
CA GLN A 186 -2.64 15.47 -2.60
C GLN A 186 -4.04 15.57 -3.17
N VAL A 187 -4.87 16.35 -2.52
CA VAL A 187 -6.19 16.73 -3.02
C VAL A 187 -6.11 18.18 -3.49
N ARG A 188 -6.52 18.42 -4.75
CA ARG A 188 -6.59 19.77 -5.31
C ARG A 188 -7.39 20.67 -4.37
N ASP A 189 -6.86 21.86 -4.08
CA ASP A 189 -7.46 22.88 -3.22
C ASP A 189 -7.57 22.55 -1.71
N LYS A 190 -7.32 21.30 -1.28
CA LYS A 190 -7.29 20.93 0.15
C LYS A 190 -5.89 20.65 0.70
N GLY A 191 -4.92 20.42 -0.17
CA GLY A 191 -3.52 20.18 0.20
C GLY A 191 -3.18 18.71 0.36
N ASN A 192 -2.19 18.43 1.21
CA ASN A 192 -1.55 17.12 1.31
C ASN A 192 -1.95 16.42 2.61
N ALA A 193 -2.29 15.14 2.52
CA ALA A 193 -2.56 14.27 3.66
C ALA A 193 -1.66 13.04 3.60
N SER A 194 -1.28 12.52 4.77
CA SER A 194 -0.35 11.39 4.89
C SER A 194 -0.93 10.31 5.79
N TYR A 195 -0.71 9.05 5.42
CA TYR A 195 -1.39 7.91 6.01
C TYR A 195 -0.43 6.75 6.21
N PHE A 196 -0.34 6.27 7.44
CA PHE A 196 0.21 4.94 7.70
C PHE A 196 -0.84 3.88 7.41
N LEU A 197 -0.48 2.87 6.64
CA LEU A 197 -1.33 1.72 6.34
C LEU A 197 -0.99 0.56 7.28
N GLU A 198 -2.03 -0.06 7.81
CA GLU A 198 -1.99 -1.34 8.51
C GLU A 198 -3.00 -2.28 7.86
N MET A 199 -2.50 -3.35 7.24
CA MET A 199 -3.32 -4.37 6.60
C MET A 199 -3.48 -5.54 7.57
N ASP A 200 -4.60 -5.62 8.28
CA ASP A 200 -4.85 -6.74 9.17
C ASP A 200 -5.52 -7.89 8.41
N ARG A 201 -5.07 -9.12 8.66
CA ARG A 201 -5.63 -10.33 8.05
C ARG A 201 -6.33 -11.24 9.04
N GLY A 202 -6.57 -10.76 10.26
CA GLY A 202 -7.17 -11.59 11.30
C GLY A 202 -6.19 -12.39 12.14
N THR A 203 -4.88 -12.26 11.89
CA THR A 203 -3.84 -13.10 12.49
C THR A 203 -3.36 -12.57 13.85
N MET A 204 -3.53 -11.28 14.10
CA MET A 204 -3.14 -10.63 15.36
C MET A 204 -4.33 -10.63 16.34
N PRO A 205 -4.16 -10.78 17.66
CA PRO A 205 -5.25 -10.52 18.60
C PRO A 205 -5.59 -9.02 18.66
N VAL A 206 -6.83 -8.68 19.00
CA VAL A 206 -7.21 -7.27 19.28
C VAL A 206 -6.54 -6.81 20.58
N ILE A 207 -6.70 -7.61 21.63
CA ILE A 207 -6.06 -7.43 22.94
C ILE A 207 -5.39 -8.75 23.33
N SER A 208 -4.12 -8.70 23.74
CA SER A 208 -3.38 -9.84 24.25
C SER A 208 -3.13 -9.73 25.76
N LYS A 209 -3.29 -10.85 26.48
CA LYS A 209 -2.89 -11.00 27.88
C LYS A 209 -1.38 -11.25 28.07
N LYS A 210 -0.67 -11.63 26.99
CA LYS A 210 0.77 -11.91 26.97
C LYS A 210 1.50 -10.78 26.26
N ASP A 211 2.82 -10.70 26.46
CA ASP A 211 3.73 -9.81 25.74
C ASP A 211 3.96 -10.26 24.27
N ARG A 212 2.87 -10.32 23.51
CA ARG A 212 2.89 -10.50 22.06
C ARG A 212 2.27 -9.28 21.40
N PRO A 213 2.60 -9.01 20.12
CA PRO A 213 1.95 -7.95 19.37
C PRO A 213 0.43 -8.12 19.34
N ASP A 214 -0.28 -7.00 19.53
CA ASP A 214 -1.73 -6.89 19.40
C ASP A 214 -2.11 -5.53 18.77
N ILE A 215 -3.38 -5.39 18.37
CA ILE A 215 -3.86 -4.14 17.75
C ILE A 215 -3.76 -2.97 18.74
N ARG A 216 -4.07 -3.21 20.01
CA ARG A 216 -3.99 -2.18 21.05
C ARG A 216 -2.59 -1.56 21.13
N LYS A 217 -1.52 -2.36 21.20
CA LYS A 217 -0.13 -1.89 21.24
C LYS A 217 0.24 -1.07 20.01
N LYS A 218 -0.25 -1.45 18.81
CA LYS A 218 -0.07 -0.65 17.60
C LYS A 218 -0.77 0.71 17.70
N VAL A 219 -2.03 0.72 18.14
CA VAL A 219 -2.82 1.94 18.34
C VAL A 219 -2.14 2.88 19.35
N PHE A 220 -1.63 2.35 20.46
CA PHE A 220 -0.85 3.11 21.44
C PHE A 220 0.46 3.65 20.82
N GLY A 221 1.16 2.81 20.05
CA GLY A 221 2.36 3.19 19.31
C GLY A 221 2.13 4.42 18.43
N TYR A 222 1.13 4.39 17.54
CA TYR A 222 0.84 5.53 16.67
C TYR A 222 0.41 6.79 17.43
N MET A 223 -0.39 6.63 18.49
CA MET A 223 -0.82 7.77 19.30
C MET A 223 0.35 8.46 19.99
N HIS A 224 1.21 7.69 20.65
CA HIS A 224 2.41 8.23 21.30
C HIS A 224 3.41 8.76 20.27
N TYR A 225 3.52 8.11 19.10
CA TYR A 225 4.36 8.58 18.00
C TYR A 225 3.90 9.96 17.48
N ARG A 226 2.58 10.12 17.28
CA ARG A 226 1.98 11.40 16.87
C ARG A 226 2.20 12.49 17.93
N LYS A 227 1.99 12.17 19.22
CA LYS A 227 2.22 13.10 20.33
C LYS A 227 3.68 13.53 20.43
N SER A 228 4.61 12.62 20.17
CA SER A 228 6.05 12.88 20.28
C SER A 228 6.60 13.81 19.18
N GLY A 229 5.87 13.99 18.06
CA GLY A 229 6.35 14.81 16.94
C GLY A 229 7.46 14.18 16.09
N LYS A 230 8.06 13.06 16.52
CA LYS A 230 9.18 12.37 15.83
C LYS A 230 9.00 12.16 14.33
N TYR A 231 7.77 11.92 13.88
CA TYR A 231 7.46 11.75 12.46
C TYR A 231 7.83 12.98 11.60
N ARG A 232 7.84 14.19 12.18
CA ARG A 232 8.20 15.45 11.50
C ARG A 232 9.69 15.55 11.20
N GLU A 233 10.50 14.96 12.08
CA GLU A 233 11.96 14.93 11.97
C GLU A 233 12.43 13.78 11.10
N LYS A 234 11.63 12.69 11.05
CA LYS A 234 11.96 11.49 10.31
C LYS A 234 11.50 11.52 8.85
N TYR A 235 10.32 12.06 8.56
CA TYR A 235 9.70 11.89 7.26
C TYR A 235 9.52 13.21 6.52
N TYR A 236 10.01 13.22 5.28
CA TYR A 236 9.88 14.32 4.33
C TYR A 236 9.37 13.79 3.00
N TYR A 237 8.68 14.62 2.24
CA TYR A 237 8.32 14.32 0.86
C TYR A 237 8.73 15.48 -0.01
N GLY A 238 9.04 15.19 -1.28
CA GLY A 238 9.54 16.20 -2.20
C GLY A 238 8.74 16.31 -3.48
N PHE A 239 8.98 17.41 -4.19
CA PHE A 239 8.57 17.61 -5.58
C PHE A 239 9.79 18.00 -6.40
N LEU A 240 9.86 17.48 -7.62
CA LEU A 240 10.80 17.95 -8.63
C LEU A 240 10.44 19.39 -9.06
N PRO A 241 11.37 20.15 -9.68
CA PRO A 241 11.09 21.52 -10.13
C PRO A 241 9.90 21.67 -11.08
N ASN A 242 9.55 20.60 -11.81
CA ASN A 242 8.37 20.53 -12.68
C ASN A 242 7.06 20.24 -11.92
N GLY A 243 7.08 20.19 -10.59
CA GLY A 243 5.94 19.90 -9.73
C GLY A 243 5.53 18.42 -9.65
N GLN A 244 6.31 17.50 -10.23
CA GLN A 244 6.07 16.06 -10.08
C GLN A 244 6.54 15.58 -8.71
N PRO A 245 5.80 14.68 -8.04
CA PRO A 245 6.25 14.11 -6.77
C PRO A 245 7.58 13.36 -6.93
N SER A 246 8.53 13.57 -6.01
CA SER A 246 9.81 12.84 -5.99
C SER A 246 9.85 11.68 -5.01
N GLY A 247 8.80 11.51 -4.19
CA GLY A 247 8.64 10.41 -3.24
C GLY A 247 8.88 10.79 -1.78
N LEU A 248 9.08 9.77 -0.95
CA LEU A 248 9.33 9.90 0.49
C LEU A 248 10.84 9.84 0.76
N TYR A 249 11.31 10.72 1.62
CA TYR A 249 12.66 10.74 2.17
C TYR A 249 12.58 10.44 3.67
N ILE A 250 13.37 9.48 4.11
CA ILE A 250 13.43 9.06 5.51
C ILE A 250 14.77 9.50 6.08
N ASN A 251 14.75 10.43 7.02
CA ASN A 251 15.93 10.82 7.78
C ASN A 251 16.40 9.65 8.64
N ARG A 252 17.63 9.21 8.41
CA ARG A 252 18.30 8.15 9.17
C ARG A 252 19.52 8.77 9.83
N PRO A 253 19.53 8.97 11.15
CA PRO A 253 20.64 9.61 11.85
C PRO A 253 21.99 8.91 11.63
N ASP A 254 21.97 7.62 11.28
CA ASP A 254 23.10 6.77 11.00
C ASP A 254 23.57 6.81 9.53
N ASP A 255 22.85 7.49 8.64
CA ASP A 255 23.18 7.59 7.22
C ASP A 255 23.73 8.98 6.91
N GLU A 256 25.07 9.10 6.99
CA GLU A 256 25.84 10.33 6.74
C GLU A 256 25.56 10.97 5.35
N ASN A 257 24.94 10.24 4.42
CA ASN A 257 24.58 10.75 3.09
C ASN A 257 23.20 11.44 3.03
N THR A 258 22.44 11.48 4.13
CA THR A 258 21.07 12.02 4.12
C THR A 258 21.04 13.48 4.60
N ALA A 259 21.78 14.36 3.94
CA ALA A 259 21.74 15.79 4.23
C ALA A 259 20.40 16.42 3.78
N ILE A 260 19.33 16.19 4.56
CA ILE A 260 17.97 16.71 4.29
C ILE A 260 17.90 18.22 4.51
N GLU A 261 18.69 18.75 5.44
CA GLU A 261 18.58 20.14 5.93
C GLU A 261 18.87 21.22 4.87
N GLN A 262 19.43 20.85 3.70
CA GLN A 262 19.79 21.80 2.64
C GLN A 262 18.90 21.70 1.39
N ASN A 263 17.90 20.81 1.36
CA ASN A 263 17.07 20.63 0.18
C ASN A 263 15.74 21.38 0.29
N GLU A 264 15.66 22.55 -0.36
CA GLU A 264 14.47 23.41 -0.39
C GLU A 264 13.22 22.74 -0.99
N PHE A 265 13.39 21.64 -1.73
CA PHE A 265 12.31 20.89 -2.35
C PHE A 265 11.68 19.85 -1.41
N LEU A 266 12.25 19.64 -0.21
CA LEU A 266 11.72 18.71 0.78
C LEU A 266 10.79 19.41 1.77
N GLN A 267 9.63 18.81 2.00
CA GLN A 267 8.65 19.27 2.96
C GLN A 267 8.50 18.24 4.08
N PRO A 268 8.58 18.64 5.36
CA PRO A 268 8.33 17.72 6.47
C PRO A 268 6.86 17.29 6.48
N ILE A 269 6.61 16.05 6.89
CA ILE A 269 5.25 15.56 7.12
C ILE A 269 4.63 16.33 8.29
N LYS A 270 3.59 17.14 8.04
CA LYS A 270 2.95 18.00 9.06
C LYS A 270 2.10 17.24 10.07
N GLY A 271 1.55 16.09 9.65
CA GLY A 271 0.71 15.20 10.43
C GLY A 271 0.44 13.91 9.65
N PHE A 272 -0.15 12.92 10.31
CA PHE A 272 -0.60 11.70 9.66
C PHE A 272 -1.89 11.17 10.30
N SER A 273 -2.60 10.36 9.51
CA SER A 273 -3.64 9.45 9.95
C SER A 273 -3.16 8.00 9.81
N VAL A 274 -3.87 7.05 10.42
CA VAL A 274 -3.60 5.62 10.34
C VAL A 274 -4.81 4.95 9.74
N VAL A 275 -4.61 4.28 8.61
CA VAL A 275 -5.61 3.51 7.89
C VAL A 275 -5.46 2.05 8.27
N LEU A 276 -6.45 1.50 8.96
CA LEU A 276 -6.53 0.10 9.36
C LEU A 276 -7.52 -0.62 8.43
N VAL A 277 -7.01 -1.46 7.53
CA VAL A 277 -7.86 -2.33 6.71
C VAL A 277 -8.03 -3.65 7.46
N VAL A 278 -9.25 -3.96 7.90
CA VAL A 278 -9.54 -5.08 8.81
C VAL A 278 -10.64 -5.96 8.22
N PRO A 279 -10.54 -7.31 8.31
CA PRO A 279 -11.58 -8.19 7.80
C PRO A 279 -12.93 -7.94 8.48
N GLY A 280 -14.01 -8.08 7.74
CA GLY A 280 -15.36 -7.88 8.27
C GLY A 280 -16.33 -7.56 7.16
N LYS A 281 -17.48 -7.00 7.54
CA LYS A 281 -18.43 -6.44 6.56
C LYS A 281 -18.82 -5.04 6.98
N LEU A 282 -18.84 -4.15 6.00
CA LEU A 282 -19.37 -2.81 6.10
C LEU A 282 -20.77 -2.78 5.46
N HIS A 283 -21.80 -2.51 6.25
CA HIS A 283 -23.17 -2.41 5.76
C HIS A 283 -23.49 -0.96 5.40
N LYS A 284 -24.39 -0.74 4.42
CA LYS A 284 -24.81 0.61 3.98
C LYS A 284 -25.34 1.48 5.11
N THR A 285 -25.91 0.86 6.14
CA THR A 285 -26.51 1.50 7.31
C THR A 285 -25.51 1.82 8.42
N LYS A 286 -24.21 1.94 8.11
CA LYS A 286 -23.10 2.19 9.06
C LYS A 286 -22.86 1.09 10.08
N PHE A 287 -23.65 0.01 10.06
CA PHE A 287 -23.35 -1.17 10.85
C PHE A 287 -22.12 -1.87 10.29
N VAL A 288 -21.28 -2.33 11.20
CA VAL A 288 -20.16 -3.22 10.88
C VAL A 288 -20.38 -4.57 11.53
N SER A 289 -19.76 -5.60 10.98
CA SER A 289 -19.77 -6.93 11.59
C SER A 289 -18.45 -7.66 11.40
N GLY A 290 -18.18 -8.60 12.29
CA GLY A 290 -16.98 -9.43 12.25
C GLY A 290 -15.80 -8.76 12.94
N ARG A 291 -14.60 -8.86 12.36
CA ARG A 291 -13.40 -8.46 13.08
C ARG A 291 -13.23 -6.95 13.19
N ILE A 292 -13.62 -6.18 12.18
CA ILE A 292 -13.64 -4.71 12.25
C ILE A 292 -14.52 -4.19 13.41
N GLU A 293 -15.65 -4.84 13.70
CA GLU A 293 -16.52 -4.51 14.84
C GLU A 293 -15.81 -4.77 16.18
N ASN A 294 -15.12 -5.90 16.31
CA ASN A 294 -14.32 -6.22 17.50
C ASN A 294 -13.18 -5.21 17.72
N VAL A 295 -12.58 -4.71 16.63
CA VAL A 295 -11.54 -3.67 16.71
C VAL A 295 -12.16 -2.35 17.14
N LEU A 296 -13.23 -1.89 16.48
CA LEU A 296 -13.91 -0.64 16.83
C LEU A 296 -14.40 -0.63 18.28
N SER A 297 -15.07 -1.69 18.73
CA SER A 297 -15.59 -1.79 20.09
C SER A 297 -14.49 -1.80 21.15
N SER A 298 -13.24 -2.09 20.77
CA SER A 298 -12.10 -2.04 21.70
C SER A 298 -11.57 -0.63 21.97
N PHE A 299 -11.82 0.35 21.10
CA PHE A 299 -11.28 1.72 21.22
C PHE A 299 -11.69 2.45 22.50
N PRO A 300 -12.96 2.41 22.97
CA PRO A 300 -13.35 3.00 24.24
C PRO A 300 -12.54 2.48 25.43
N PHE A 301 -12.13 1.21 25.39
CA PHE A 301 -11.34 0.58 26.45
C PHE A 301 -9.86 0.99 26.41
N PHE A 302 -9.38 1.58 25.31
CA PHE A 302 -8.02 2.12 25.21
C PHE A 302 -7.87 3.46 25.95
N GLY A 303 -8.99 4.14 26.25
CA GLY A 303 -9.06 5.39 27.00
C GLY A 303 -9.83 6.49 26.27
N LYS A 304 -10.30 7.50 27.01
CA LYS A 304 -11.19 8.57 26.49
C LYS A 304 -10.63 9.30 25.25
N GLY A 305 -9.31 9.49 25.18
CA GLY A 305 -8.65 10.16 24.05
C GLY A 305 -8.59 9.34 22.75
N PHE A 306 -8.84 8.02 22.82
CA PHE A 306 -8.86 7.15 21.65
C PHE A 306 -10.24 7.07 21.01
N ALA A 307 -11.31 7.18 21.81
CA ALA A 307 -12.67 7.16 21.29
C ALA A 307 -13.03 8.41 20.48
N SER A 308 -12.42 9.57 20.76
CA SER A 308 -12.71 10.82 20.04
C SER A 308 -11.72 11.16 18.93
N THR A 309 -10.68 10.33 18.73
CA THR A 309 -9.60 10.63 17.79
C THR A 309 -10.02 10.43 16.33
N SER A 310 -9.64 11.36 15.47
CA SER A 310 -9.68 11.20 14.01
C SER A 310 -8.36 10.64 13.45
N LEU A 311 -7.48 10.13 14.32
CA LEU A 311 -6.22 9.51 13.90
C LEU A 311 -6.45 8.18 13.18
N PHE A 312 -7.45 7.38 13.59
CA PHE A 312 -7.65 6.02 13.05
C PHE A 312 -8.87 5.96 12.14
N TRP A 313 -8.65 5.40 10.96
CA TRP A 313 -9.61 5.25 9.88
C TRP A 313 -9.67 3.78 9.54
N LEU A 314 -10.85 3.17 9.61
CA LEU A 314 -11.02 1.73 9.45
C LEU A 314 -11.86 1.44 8.21
N THR A 315 -11.53 0.37 7.49
CA THR A 315 -12.38 -0.17 6.44
C THR A 315 -12.16 -1.68 6.30
N THR A 316 -12.86 -2.33 5.37
CA THR A 316 -12.64 -3.75 5.04
C THR A 316 -12.06 -3.90 3.63
N PRO A 317 -11.32 -4.99 3.34
CA PRO A 317 -10.79 -5.24 1.99
C PRO A 317 -11.87 -5.28 0.90
N GLU A 318 -13.11 -5.65 1.25
CA GLU A 318 -14.25 -5.74 0.34
C GLU A 318 -14.96 -4.41 0.10
N ALA A 319 -14.59 -3.36 0.84
CA ALA A 319 -15.24 -2.05 0.73
C ALA A 319 -14.72 -1.22 -0.47
N TYR A 320 -13.60 -1.64 -1.07
CA TYR A 320 -13.06 -1.06 -2.28
C TYR A 320 -12.77 -2.14 -3.33
N ASP A 321 -12.85 -1.77 -4.59
CA ASP A 321 -12.72 -2.67 -5.73
C ASP A 321 -11.71 -2.12 -6.74
N ILE A 322 -10.91 -2.99 -7.35
CA ILE A 322 -10.00 -2.58 -8.41
C ILE A 322 -10.73 -2.36 -9.76
N GLU A 323 -11.91 -2.96 -9.94
CA GLU A 323 -12.75 -2.70 -11.11
C GLU A 323 -13.48 -1.34 -11.02
N ASN A 324 -13.60 -0.79 -9.80
CA ASN A 324 -14.12 0.54 -9.50
C ASN A 324 -13.14 1.24 -8.54
N PRO A 325 -12.00 1.75 -9.05
CA PRO A 325 -10.95 2.29 -8.21
C PRO A 325 -11.41 3.42 -7.29
N GLU A 326 -12.32 4.28 -7.75
CA GLU A 326 -12.84 5.42 -7.00
C GLU A 326 -13.57 5.02 -5.71
N SER A 327 -14.03 3.77 -5.59
CA SER A 327 -14.63 3.22 -4.38
C SER A 327 -13.73 3.38 -3.14
N ILE A 328 -12.41 3.31 -3.28
CA ILE A 328 -11.46 3.49 -2.17
C ILE A 328 -11.48 4.90 -1.58
N LEU A 329 -11.91 5.88 -2.39
CA LEU A 329 -12.04 7.29 -2.00
C LEU A 329 -13.43 7.59 -1.45
N GLY A 330 -14.36 6.65 -1.54
CA GLY A 330 -15.74 6.83 -1.09
C GLY A 330 -15.89 6.89 0.42
N ASN A 331 -17.14 6.98 0.86
CA ASN A 331 -17.54 6.99 2.27
C ASN A 331 -17.50 5.60 2.90
N ILE A 332 -16.33 4.95 2.82
CA ILE A 332 -16.08 3.60 3.31
C ILE A 332 -15.21 3.57 4.57
N TRP A 333 -14.80 4.75 5.06
CA TRP A 333 -13.85 4.90 6.15
C TRP A 333 -14.57 5.24 7.45
N ILE A 334 -14.55 4.36 8.43
CA ILE A 334 -15.19 4.62 9.73
C ILE A 334 -14.13 5.03 10.75
N THR A 335 -14.52 5.89 11.68
CA THR A 335 -13.64 6.28 12.80
C THR A 335 -14.15 5.68 14.11
N PRO A 336 -13.28 5.54 15.13
CA PRO A 336 -13.73 5.20 16.48
C PRO A 336 -14.67 6.23 17.11
N ASN A 337 -14.74 7.44 16.55
CA ASN A 337 -15.57 8.52 17.07
C ASN A 337 -17.01 8.37 16.56
N PRO A 338 -17.99 8.08 17.44
CA PRO A 338 -19.37 7.86 17.03
C PRO A 338 -20.04 9.12 16.45
N GLU A 339 -19.52 10.31 16.76
CA GLU A 339 -20.03 11.59 16.23
C GLU A 339 -19.51 11.86 14.81
N LYS A 340 -18.43 11.20 14.39
CA LYS A 340 -17.85 11.30 13.05
C LYS A 340 -18.11 10.00 12.29
N PRO A 341 -19.23 9.93 11.55
CA PRO A 341 -19.58 8.73 10.79
C PRO A 341 -18.59 8.48 9.65
N MET A 342 -18.93 7.54 8.77
CA MET A 342 -18.22 7.28 7.50
C MET A 342 -17.66 8.56 6.86
N GLN A 343 -16.36 8.54 6.60
CA GLN A 343 -15.55 9.60 6.01
C GLN A 343 -15.02 9.16 4.65
N SER A 344 -14.54 10.12 3.88
CA SER A 344 -13.79 9.90 2.64
C SER A 344 -12.31 10.23 2.85
N LEU A 345 -11.39 9.46 2.23
CA LEU A 345 -9.94 9.75 2.29
C LEU A 345 -9.59 11.15 1.77
N ILE A 346 -10.47 11.77 0.99
CA ILE A 346 -10.25 13.07 0.35
C ILE A 346 -11.03 14.21 1.03
N GLU A 347 -11.73 13.92 2.13
CA GLU A 347 -12.40 14.91 2.98
C GLU A 347 -11.42 15.59 3.92
#